data_AF-A0A2V2SUU9-F1
#
_entry.id   AF-A0A2V2SUU9-F1
#
_cell.length_a   1.000
_cell.length_b   1.000
_cell.length_c   1.000
_cell.angle_alpha   90.00
_cell.angle_beta   90.00
_cell.angle_gamma   90.00
#
_symmetry.space_group_name_H-M   'P 1'
#
loop_
_entity.id
_entity.type
_entity.pdbx_description
1 polymer ?
#
loop_
_entity_poly.entity_id
_entity_poly.type
_entity_poly.pdbx_seq_one_letter_code
_entity_poly.pdbx_strand_id
1 'polypeptide(L)'
;RRHNLRVSELMLANERMWRSDTDTRDGLLRIWRAMQDCVNSGLKAEGILPGGLNVQRRAARLHRNLLEIGKPNVIGSTLSAMEWVNLYALAVNEENAAGGRMVTAPTNGAAGIVPAVLHYYMRFNPDA
;
A
#
# COMPACT_ATOMS: atom_id res chain seq x y z
N ARG A 1 -13.84 -25.48 -5.98
CA ARG A 1 -13.71 -26.95 -5.80
C ARG A 1 -13.89 -27.72 -7.11
N ARG A 2 -14.90 -27.45 -7.94
CA ARG A 2 -15.14 -28.15 -9.23
C ARG A 2 -13.91 -28.27 -10.16
N HIS A 3 -13.05 -27.25 -10.22
CA HIS A 3 -11.87 -27.24 -11.10
C HIS A 3 -10.54 -27.62 -10.40
N ASN A 4 -10.55 -27.91 -9.10
CA ASN A 4 -9.35 -28.16 -8.29
C ASN A 4 -8.24 -27.08 -8.40
N LEU A 5 -8.61 -25.83 -8.67
CA LEU A 5 -7.69 -24.68 -8.74
C LEU A 5 -7.79 -23.82 -7.47
N ARG A 6 -6.67 -23.20 -7.08
CA ARG A 6 -6.61 -22.08 -6.13
C ARG A 6 -7.34 -20.87 -6.73
N VAL A 7 -7.77 -19.94 -5.88
CA VAL A 7 -8.47 -18.71 -6.33
C VAL A 7 -7.63 -17.91 -7.33
N SER A 8 -6.32 -17.75 -7.06
CA SER A 8 -5.40 -17.04 -7.97
C SER A 8 -5.21 -17.75 -9.31
N GLU A 9 -5.17 -19.07 -9.32
CA GLU A 9 -5.03 -19.88 -10.55
C GLU A 9 -6.30 -19.79 -11.39
N LEU A 10 -7.47 -19.85 -10.77
CA LEU A 10 -8.75 -19.66 -11.45
C LEU A 10 -8.84 -18.25 -12.03
N MET A 11 -8.43 -17.22 -11.28
CA MET A 11 -8.43 -15.85 -11.77
C MET A 11 -7.47 -15.66 -12.94
N LEU A 12 -6.25 -16.21 -12.87
CA LEU A 12 -5.32 -16.16 -14.00
C LEU A 12 -5.89 -16.89 -15.24
N ALA A 13 -6.56 -18.03 -15.05
CA ALA A 13 -7.20 -18.76 -16.14
C ALA A 13 -8.33 -17.96 -16.80
N ASN A 14 -9.11 -17.21 -16.02
CA ASN A 14 -10.14 -16.32 -16.56
C ASN A 14 -9.52 -15.17 -17.37
N GLU A 15 -8.42 -14.60 -16.87
CA GLU A 15 -7.74 -13.46 -17.48
C GLU A 15 -7.07 -13.78 -18.82
N ARG A 16 -6.71 -15.07 -19.03
CA ARG A 16 -6.18 -15.59 -20.32
C ARG A 16 -7.12 -15.36 -21.50
N MET A 17 -8.42 -15.14 -21.24
CA MET A 17 -9.37 -14.82 -22.29
C MET A 17 -9.11 -13.46 -22.95
N TRP A 18 -8.51 -12.51 -22.22
CA TRP A 18 -8.29 -11.14 -22.70
C TRP A 18 -6.82 -10.82 -22.98
N ARG A 19 -5.88 -11.49 -22.31
CA ARG A 19 -4.45 -11.16 -22.36
C ARG A 19 -3.59 -12.36 -22.00
N SER A 20 -2.31 -12.31 -22.40
CA SER A 20 -1.37 -13.38 -22.05
C SER A 20 -1.08 -13.41 -20.54
N ASP A 21 -0.55 -14.53 -20.07
CA ASP A 21 -0.04 -14.68 -18.70
C ASP A 21 1.04 -13.64 -18.38
N THR A 22 1.92 -13.35 -19.34
CA THR A 22 3.00 -12.37 -19.20
C THR A 22 2.44 -10.96 -19.05
N ASP A 23 1.51 -10.56 -19.94
CA ASP A 23 0.90 -9.23 -19.89
C ASP A 23 0.12 -9.00 -18.59
N THR A 24 -0.55 -10.05 -18.10
CA THR A 24 -1.25 -10.03 -16.81
C THR A 24 -0.28 -9.77 -15.66
N ARG A 25 0.80 -10.54 -15.58
CA ARG A 25 1.81 -10.40 -14.51
C ARG A 25 2.48 -9.03 -14.58
N ASP A 26 2.86 -8.57 -15.77
CA ASP A 26 3.48 -7.26 -15.96
C ASP A 26 2.52 -6.13 -15.59
N GLY A 27 1.23 -6.27 -15.91
CA GLY A 27 0.18 -5.33 -15.49
C GLY A 27 0.06 -5.21 -13.98
N LEU A 28 0.03 -6.34 -13.27
CA LEU A 28 -0.02 -6.38 -11.81
C LEU A 28 1.23 -5.74 -11.20
N LEU A 29 2.42 -5.99 -11.76
CA LEU A 29 3.67 -5.37 -11.30
C LEU A 29 3.68 -3.85 -11.53
N ARG A 30 3.13 -3.37 -12.66
CA ARG A 30 2.97 -1.92 -12.91
C ARG A 30 2.02 -1.26 -11.90
N ILE A 31 0.90 -1.91 -11.60
CA ILE A 31 -0.05 -1.46 -10.57
C ILE A 31 0.64 -1.38 -9.21
N TRP A 32 1.38 -2.42 -8.84
CA TRP A 32 2.13 -2.47 -7.59
C TRP A 32 3.20 -1.37 -7.51
N ARG A 33 3.94 -1.12 -8.60
CA ARG A 33 4.91 -0.02 -8.66
C ARG A 33 4.25 1.33 -8.43
N ALA A 34 3.13 1.60 -9.08
CA ALA A 34 2.39 2.85 -8.91
C ALA A 34 1.85 3.02 -7.48
N MET A 35 1.41 1.93 -6.85
CA MET A 35 1.03 1.91 -5.43
C MET A 35 2.21 2.26 -4.51
N GLN A 36 3.40 1.69 -4.75
CA GLN A 36 4.60 2.03 -3.99
C GLN A 36 5.01 3.48 -4.15
N ASP A 37 4.97 4.00 -5.39
CA ASP A 37 5.29 5.41 -5.66
C ASP A 37 4.34 6.34 -4.92
N CYS A 38 3.05 6.02 -4.89
CA CYS A 38 2.04 6.75 -4.13
C CYS A 38 2.34 6.76 -2.62
N VAL A 39 2.63 5.58 -2.03
CA VAL A 39 3.01 5.47 -0.62
C VAL A 39 4.26 6.31 -0.34
N ASN A 40 5.30 6.18 -1.18
CA ASN A 40 6.56 6.90 -1.02
C ASN A 40 6.40 8.42 -1.10
N SER A 41 5.53 8.92 -1.97
CA SER A 41 5.18 10.35 -2.02
C SER A 41 4.54 10.80 -0.71
N GLY A 42 3.54 10.06 -0.22
CA GLY A 42 2.86 10.38 1.04
C GLY A 42 3.77 10.33 2.28
N LEU A 43 4.74 9.42 2.30
CA LEU A 43 5.75 9.31 3.35
C LEU A 43 6.75 10.49 3.38
N LYS A 44 6.86 11.26 2.30
CA LYS A 44 7.77 12.40 2.16
C LYS A 44 7.05 13.74 2.22
N ALA A 45 5.78 13.77 1.85
CA ALA A 45 5.01 15.00 1.76
C ALA A 45 4.67 15.56 3.15
N GLU A 46 4.91 16.87 3.32
CA GLU A 46 4.60 17.62 4.53
C GLU A 46 3.65 18.79 4.20
N GLY A 47 3.16 19.47 5.24
CA GLY A 47 2.28 20.64 5.11
C GLY A 47 0.82 20.34 5.43
N ILE A 48 -0.06 21.23 4.95
CA ILE A 48 -1.50 21.22 5.22
C ILE A 48 -2.23 20.74 3.95
N LEU A 49 -3.19 19.83 4.12
CA LEU A 49 -4.02 19.34 3.03
C LEU A 49 -4.97 20.46 2.52
N PRO A 50 -5.22 20.53 1.21
CA PRO A 50 -6.19 21.46 0.65
C PRO A 50 -7.62 21.12 1.11
N GLY A 51 -8.56 22.06 0.93
CA GLY A 51 -9.98 21.85 1.25
C GLY A 51 -10.51 22.61 2.47
N GLY A 52 -9.74 23.56 3.03
CA GLY A 52 -10.22 24.52 4.02
C GLY A 52 -10.41 23.99 5.45
N LEU A 53 -10.17 22.70 5.69
CA LEU A 53 -10.27 22.07 7.02
C LEU A 53 -8.98 22.15 7.85
N ASN A 54 -7.92 22.79 7.34
CA ASN A 54 -6.62 22.94 7.99
C ASN A 54 -6.01 21.62 8.53
N VAL A 55 -6.23 20.52 7.80
CA VAL A 55 -5.74 19.19 8.21
C VAL A 55 -4.25 19.08 7.91
N GLN A 56 -3.43 18.92 8.94
CA GLN A 56 -1.99 18.68 8.78
C GLN A 56 -1.72 17.24 8.31
N ARG A 57 -0.78 17.10 7.37
CA ARG A 57 -0.21 15.80 7.00
C ARG A 57 0.58 15.22 8.17
N ARG A 58 0.41 13.92 8.41
CA ARG A 58 0.98 13.20 9.57
C ARG A 58 1.88 12.04 9.14
N ALA A 59 1.74 11.52 7.92
CA ALA A 59 2.47 10.35 7.47
C ALA A 59 4.00 10.55 7.54
N ALA A 60 4.52 11.67 7.05
CA ALA A 60 5.97 11.93 7.06
C ALA A 60 6.58 11.96 8.48
N ARG A 61 5.89 12.57 9.45
CA ARG A 61 6.34 12.59 10.85
C ARG A 61 6.27 11.20 11.48
N LEU A 62 5.16 10.49 11.28
CA LEU A 62 5.00 9.13 11.80
C LEU A 62 6.06 8.17 11.22
N HIS A 63 6.38 8.31 9.94
CA HIS A 63 7.44 7.53 9.28
C HIS A 63 8.80 7.73 9.96
N ARG A 64 9.20 8.98 10.24
CA ARG A 64 10.45 9.27 10.97
C ARG A 64 10.45 8.63 12.35
N ASN A 65 9.37 8.79 13.11
CA ASN A 65 9.26 8.19 14.44
C ASN A 65 9.41 6.67 14.40
N LEU A 66 8.77 5.99 13.44
CA LEU A 66 8.84 4.54 13.31
C LEU A 66 10.22 4.04 12.89
N LEU A 67 10.95 4.81 12.07
CA LEU A 67 12.34 4.51 11.75
C LEU A 67 13.26 4.67 12.97
N GLU A 68 12.99 5.63 13.85
CA GLU A 68 13.74 5.84 15.09
C GLU A 68 13.45 4.77 16.16
N ILE A 69 12.19 4.33 16.28
CA ILE A 69 11.74 3.29 17.21
C ILE A 69 12.27 1.90 16.83
N GLY A 70 12.56 1.65 15.55
CA GLY A 70 13.08 0.38 15.03
C GLY A 70 14.45 -0.08 15.55
N LYS A 71 14.99 0.55 16.60
CA LYS A 71 16.15 0.06 17.36
C LYS A 71 15.68 -1.05 18.33
N PRO A 72 16.37 -2.21 18.38
CA PRO A 72 15.77 -3.47 18.75
C PRO A 72 15.44 -3.58 20.24
N ASN A 73 14.14 -3.62 20.58
CA ASN A 73 13.62 -4.18 21.84
C ASN A 73 12.46 -5.14 21.53
N VAL A 74 12.60 -6.41 21.93
CA VAL A 74 11.81 -7.58 21.48
C VAL A 74 10.30 -7.47 21.78
N ILE A 75 9.92 -6.68 22.79
CA ILE A 75 8.52 -6.49 23.23
C ILE A 75 7.74 -5.52 22.30
N GLY A 76 8.43 -4.72 21.47
CA GLY A 76 7.81 -3.73 20.56
C GLY A 76 7.51 -4.21 19.14
N SER A 77 7.86 -5.45 18.79
CA SER A 77 7.90 -5.94 17.40
C SER A 77 6.52 -6.07 16.73
N THR A 78 5.51 -6.62 17.41
CA THR A 78 4.16 -6.78 16.83
C THR A 78 3.38 -5.46 16.79
N LEU A 79 3.54 -4.62 17.81
CA LEU A 79 2.93 -3.28 17.85
C LEU A 79 3.48 -2.40 16.71
N SER A 80 4.79 -2.50 16.47
CA SER A 80 5.47 -1.82 15.36
C SER A 80 4.90 -2.21 13.99
N ALA A 81 4.64 -3.49 13.76
CA ALA A 81 4.21 -3.96 12.45
C ALA A 81 2.81 -3.42 12.06
N MET A 82 1.90 -3.30 13.03
CA MET A 82 0.60 -2.64 12.83
C MET A 82 0.71 -1.13 12.60
N GLU A 83 1.67 -0.46 13.26
CA GLU A 83 1.93 0.97 13.02
C GLU A 83 2.40 1.23 11.58
N TRP A 84 3.18 0.31 10.99
CA TRP A 84 3.57 0.39 9.58
C TRP A 84 2.36 0.27 8.63
N VAL A 85 1.41 -0.64 8.89
CA VAL A 85 0.17 -0.75 8.10
C VAL A 85 -0.61 0.57 8.15
N ASN A 86 -0.80 1.11 9.36
CA ASN A 86 -1.51 2.37 9.56
C ASN A 86 -0.80 3.54 8.85
N LEU A 87 0.54 3.57 8.93
CA LEU A 87 1.35 4.57 8.23
C LEU A 87 1.14 4.50 6.72
N TYR A 88 1.20 3.32 6.11
CA TYR A 88 1.05 3.17 4.66
C TYR A 88 -0.36 3.58 4.20
N ALA A 89 -1.39 3.17 4.92
CA ALA A 89 -2.77 3.57 4.61
C ALA A 89 -2.96 5.09 4.73
N LEU A 90 -2.39 5.70 5.78
CA LEU A 90 -2.43 7.14 5.99
C LEU A 90 -1.70 7.90 4.89
N ALA A 91 -0.51 7.45 4.48
CA ALA A 91 0.27 8.06 3.40
C ALA A 91 -0.52 8.14 2.09
N VAL A 92 -1.20 7.05 1.71
CA VAL A 92 -2.05 7.03 0.50
C VAL A 92 -3.26 7.94 0.66
N ASN A 93 -3.93 7.92 1.81
CA ASN A 93 -5.10 8.78 2.03
C ASN A 93 -4.74 10.27 2.00
N GLU A 94 -3.58 10.65 2.55
CA GLU A 94 -3.07 12.02 2.50
C GLU A 94 -2.71 12.45 1.08
N GLU A 95 -2.07 11.58 0.29
CA GLU A 95 -1.83 11.86 -1.14
C GLU A 95 -3.13 12.02 -1.92
N ASN A 96 -4.19 11.29 -1.56
CA ASN A 96 -5.46 11.32 -2.27
C ASN A 96 -6.15 12.66 -2.01
N ALA A 97 -6.16 13.07 -0.74
CA ALA A 97 -6.70 14.36 -0.32
C ALA A 97 -5.93 15.54 -0.93
N ALA A 98 -4.66 15.36 -1.28
CA ALA A 98 -3.86 16.38 -1.94
C ALA A 98 -3.94 16.38 -3.48
N GLY A 99 -4.72 15.47 -4.08
CA GLY A 99 -4.84 15.36 -5.53
C GLY A 99 -3.63 14.70 -6.22
N GLY A 100 -2.84 13.92 -5.47
CA GLY A 100 -1.73 13.15 -6.01
C GLY A 100 -2.20 12.00 -6.92
N ARG A 101 -1.23 11.37 -7.61
CA ARG A 101 -1.52 10.18 -8.44
C ARG A 101 -1.97 9.03 -7.56
N MET A 102 -3.09 8.40 -7.94
CA MET A 102 -3.70 7.30 -7.19
C MET A 102 -3.91 6.05 -8.03
N VAL A 103 -3.97 4.91 -7.34
CA VAL A 103 -4.44 3.64 -7.89
C VAL A 103 -5.70 3.24 -7.13
N THR A 104 -6.79 2.98 -7.86
CA THR A 104 -8.06 2.57 -7.26
C THR A 104 -7.96 1.16 -6.66
N ALA A 105 -8.60 0.98 -5.50
CA ALA A 105 -8.67 -0.35 -4.87
C ALA A 105 -9.87 -0.52 -3.90
N PRO A 106 -11.14 -0.62 -4.38
CA PRO A 106 -11.60 -0.50 -5.77
C PRO A 106 -11.94 0.95 -6.18
N THR A 107 -11.91 1.89 -5.23
CA THR A 107 -12.16 3.33 -5.45
C THR A 107 -11.00 4.16 -4.90
N ASN A 108 -10.95 5.45 -5.22
CA ASN A 108 -9.94 6.35 -4.64
C ASN A 108 -10.06 6.44 -3.11
N GLY A 109 -11.27 6.44 -2.57
CA GLY A 109 -11.49 6.53 -1.11
C GLY A 109 -11.01 5.30 -0.34
N ALA A 110 -10.92 4.14 -0.99
CA ALA A 110 -10.43 2.88 -0.40
C ALA A 110 -8.99 2.54 -0.83
N ALA A 111 -8.34 3.41 -1.62
CA ALA A 111 -7.07 3.14 -2.28
C ALA A 111 -5.92 2.76 -1.33
N GLY A 112 -5.97 3.20 -0.06
CA GLY A 112 -4.91 2.96 0.91
C GLY A 112 -4.83 1.53 1.47
N ILE A 113 -5.88 0.72 1.38
CA ILE A 113 -5.93 -0.58 2.10
C ILE A 113 -5.05 -1.64 1.45
N VAL A 114 -5.23 -1.90 0.15
CA VAL A 114 -4.44 -2.89 -0.59
C VAL A 114 -2.93 -2.61 -0.53
N PRO A 115 -2.43 -1.39 -0.85
CA PRO A 115 -1.01 -1.11 -0.76
C PRO A 115 -0.47 -1.22 0.67
N ALA A 116 -1.24 -0.85 1.70
CA ALA A 116 -0.78 -0.97 3.09
C ALA A 116 -0.52 -2.42 3.50
N VAL A 117 -1.45 -3.32 3.18
CA VAL A 117 -1.31 -4.75 3.49
C VAL A 117 -0.19 -5.39 2.65
N LEU A 118 -0.07 -5.02 1.38
CA LEU A 118 0.99 -5.55 0.51
C LEU A 118 2.38 -5.07 0.96
N HIS A 119 2.54 -3.79 1.31
CA HIS A 119 3.79 -3.30 1.90
C HIS A 119 4.15 -4.00 3.21
N TYR A 120 3.16 -4.29 4.06
CA TYR A 120 3.39 -5.07 5.27
C TYR A 120 3.93 -6.47 4.94
N TYR A 121 3.28 -7.17 4.01
CA TYR A 121 3.72 -8.49 3.57
C TYR A 121 5.16 -8.45 3.06
N MET A 122 5.47 -7.49 2.16
CA MET A 122 6.81 -7.31 1.61
C MET A 122 7.87 -6.93 2.64
N ARG A 123 7.49 -6.29 3.75
CA ARG A 123 8.44 -5.83 4.77
C ARG A 123 8.70 -6.86 5.86
N PHE A 124 7.68 -7.62 6.25
CA PHE A 124 7.72 -8.46 7.45
C PHE A 124 7.66 -9.95 7.17
N ASN A 125 7.37 -10.38 5.94
CA ASN A 125 7.49 -11.78 5.56
C ASN A 125 8.87 -12.04 4.92
N PRO A 126 9.71 -12.90 5.50
CA PRO A 126 11.01 -13.27 4.92
C PRO A 126 10.93 -13.90 3.53
N ASP A 127 9.80 -14.52 3.19
CA ASP A 127 9.59 -15.24 1.93
C ASP A 127 8.94 -14.36 0.83
N ALA A 128 8.84 -13.05 1.05
CA ALA A 128 8.18 -12.11 0.14
C ALA A 128 9.00 -11.75 -1.11
#